data_AF-A0A6J7JDQ1-F1
#
_entry.id   AF-A0A6J7JDQ1-F1
#
_cell.length_a   1.000
_cell.length_b   1.000
_cell.length_c   1.000
_cell.angle_alpha   90.00
_cell.angle_beta   90.00
_cell.angle_gamma   90.00
#
_symmetry.space_group_name_H-M   'P 1'
#
loop_
_entity.id
_entity.type
_entity.pdbx_description
1 polymer ?
#
loop_
_entity_poly.entity_id
_entity_poly.type
_entity_poly.pdbx_seq_one_letter_code
_entity_poly.pdbx_strand_id
1 'polypeptide(L)'
;MNDPERTRGEPISAEPRINERIRVPEVRLVGPNGEQVGIVRIEDALRLATEADLDLVEVAPMAKPPVCKLMDYGKFKYESALKAREDRKKQVNTVIKEMKLRPKIDSHDYETKKGHVERFLKAGDKVKITIMFRGREQSRPELGFRLLKKLADDVAEIAFVEYSPKQDGRNMIMVLGPTKKKADAMAEAQAEKDEIKAEKDAARRRNAAEALAGIDPQDADGLIFEAEPFDEVVESDSDAEIAGDVVSDDTPAED
;
A
#
# COMPACT_ATOMS: atom_id res chain seq x y z
N MET A 1 -7.91 14.34 52.46
CA MET A 1 -6.90 14.58 51.41
C MET A 1 -7.44 14.02 50.11
N ASN A 2 -7.90 14.88 49.20
CA ASN A 2 -8.27 14.51 47.83
C ASN A 2 -7.25 15.19 46.92
N ASP A 3 -6.38 14.42 46.28
CA ASP A 3 -5.37 14.95 45.35
C ASP A 3 -6.00 15.24 43.97
N PRO A 4 -5.92 16.48 43.45
CA PRO A 4 -6.62 16.87 42.22
C PRO A 4 -5.82 16.72 40.91
N GLU A 5 -4.69 16.01 40.87
CA GLU A 5 -3.76 16.06 39.71
C GLU A 5 -3.55 14.74 38.94
N ARG A 6 -4.63 14.06 38.51
CA ARG A 6 -4.52 12.89 37.62
C ARG A 6 -5.16 13.04 36.23
N THR A 7 -5.27 14.26 35.72
CA THR A 7 -5.61 14.55 34.31
C THR A 7 -4.36 14.94 33.51
N ARG A 8 -3.36 14.05 33.47
CA ARG A 8 -2.32 14.12 32.45
C ARG A 8 -2.74 13.24 31.29
N GLY A 9 -2.99 13.87 30.15
CA GLY A 9 -3.42 13.23 28.92
C GLY A 9 -2.46 12.12 28.52
N GLU A 10 -2.89 10.89 28.75
CA GLU A 10 -2.41 9.76 27.96
C GLU A 10 -2.80 10.05 26.50
N PRO A 11 -1.93 9.74 25.54
CA PRO A 11 -2.32 9.80 24.13
C PRO A 11 -3.59 8.98 24.01
N ILE A 12 -4.65 9.61 23.51
CA ILE A 12 -5.93 8.95 23.27
C ILE A 12 -5.60 7.72 22.44
N SER A 13 -5.62 6.54 23.07
CA SER A 13 -5.41 5.30 22.33
C SER A 13 -6.41 5.34 21.18
N ALA A 14 -5.94 5.05 19.97
CA ALA A 14 -6.80 5.03 18.79
C ALA A 14 -7.94 3.98 18.95
N GLU A 15 -7.81 3.07 19.92
CA GLU A 15 -8.86 2.15 20.31
C GLU A 15 -9.92 2.84 21.20
N PRO A 16 -11.22 2.73 20.85
CA PRO A 16 -12.29 3.30 21.64
C PRO A 16 -12.39 2.63 23.02
N ARG A 17 -12.76 3.42 24.05
CA ARG A 17 -12.98 2.89 25.41
C ARG A 17 -14.30 2.13 25.45
N ILE A 18 -14.34 1.05 26.24
CA ILE A 18 -15.51 0.16 26.34
C ILE A 18 -15.90 -0.07 27.80
N ASN A 19 -17.19 -0.29 28.04
CA ASN A 19 -17.75 -0.73 29.32
C ASN A 19 -17.17 0.06 30.51
N GLU A 20 -16.58 -0.62 31.50
CA GLU A 20 -16.00 -0.05 32.71
C GLU A 20 -14.81 0.90 32.47
N ARG A 21 -14.23 0.92 31.26
CA ARG A 21 -13.16 1.87 30.91
C ARG A 21 -13.69 3.28 30.70
N ILE A 22 -15.01 3.44 30.55
CA ILE A 22 -15.68 4.72 30.42
C ILE A 22 -15.91 5.28 31.83
N ARG A 23 -15.29 6.43 32.16
CA ARG A 23 -15.29 7.01 33.52
C ARG A 23 -16.06 8.33 33.61
N VAL A 24 -17.13 8.47 32.83
CA VAL A 24 -17.98 9.68 32.83
C VAL A 24 -19.33 9.39 33.47
N PRO A 25 -19.96 10.36 34.15
CA PRO A 25 -21.21 10.12 34.87
C PRO A 25 -22.42 9.98 33.94
N GLU A 26 -22.43 10.72 32.82
CA GLU A 26 -23.53 10.76 31.85
C GLU A 26 -22.98 10.57 30.44
N VAL A 27 -23.75 9.83 29.63
CA VAL A 27 -23.41 9.50 28.24
C VAL A 27 -24.63 9.71 27.36
N ARG A 28 -24.40 10.09 26.10
CA ARG A 28 -25.44 10.03 25.07
C ARG A 28 -25.44 8.62 24.49
N LEU A 29 -26.51 7.87 24.75
CA LEU A 29 -26.65 6.48 24.35
C LEU A 29 -27.35 6.33 23.00
N VAL A 30 -26.75 5.49 22.15
CA VAL A 30 -27.31 5.03 20.88
C VAL A 30 -27.48 3.51 20.96
N GLY A 31 -28.69 3.02 20.66
CA GLY A 31 -29.01 1.60 20.63
C GLY A 31 -28.35 0.86 19.45
N PRO A 32 -28.44 -0.49 19.44
CA PRO A 32 -27.75 -1.33 18.45
C PRO A 32 -28.17 -1.03 17.00
N ASN A 33 -29.46 -0.76 16.79
CA ASN A 33 -30.03 -0.45 15.47
C ASN A 33 -29.92 1.03 15.08
N GLY A 34 -29.20 1.85 15.87
CA GLY A 34 -29.07 3.29 15.63
C GLY A 34 -30.18 4.15 16.26
N GLU A 35 -31.02 3.56 17.12
CA GLU A 35 -32.02 4.29 17.90
C GLU A 35 -31.34 5.26 18.89
N GLN A 36 -31.83 6.50 18.99
CA GLN A 36 -31.30 7.47 19.94
C GLN A 36 -32.06 7.39 21.25
N VAL A 37 -31.45 6.79 22.27
CA VAL A 37 -32.04 6.67 23.62
C VAL A 37 -31.95 8.01 24.36
N GLY A 38 -30.95 8.84 24.03
CA GLY A 38 -30.76 10.17 24.60
C GLY A 38 -29.65 10.21 25.65
N ILE A 39 -29.74 11.14 26.59
CA ILE A 39 -28.73 11.29 27.66
C ILE A 39 -29.17 10.42 28.84
N VAL A 40 -28.32 9.49 29.23
CA VAL A 40 -28.56 8.55 30.33
C VAL A 40 -27.34 8.50 31.25
N ARG A 41 -27.53 7.98 32.46
CA ARG A 41 -26.41 7.68 33.35
C ARG A 41 -25.63 6.50 32.81
N ILE A 42 -24.33 6.48 33.09
CA ILE A 42 -23.46 5.38 32.66
C ILE A 42 -23.90 4.03 33.21
N GLU A 43 -24.41 3.99 34.44
CA GLU A 43 -24.91 2.77 35.10
C GLU A 43 -26.09 2.15 34.33
N ASP A 44 -27.04 2.99 33.89
CA ASP A 44 -28.17 2.54 33.08
C ASP A 44 -27.71 2.05 31.70
N ALA A 45 -26.74 2.75 31.09
CA ALA A 45 -26.17 2.35 29.80
C ALA A 45 -25.43 1.00 29.88
N LEU A 46 -24.68 0.76 30.97
CA LEU A 46 -24.00 -0.52 31.22
C LEU A 46 -25.01 -1.65 31.44
N ARG A 47 -26.08 -1.40 32.20
CA ARG A 47 -27.15 -2.39 32.40
C ARG A 47 -27.82 -2.76 31.08
N LEU A 48 -28.16 -1.77 30.25
CA LEU A 48 -28.75 -2.00 28.92
C LEU A 48 -27.80 -2.77 27.99
N ALA A 49 -26.50 -2.56 28.10
CA ALA A 49 -25.50 -3.33 27.37
C ALA A 49 -25.52 -4.81 27.80
N THR A 50 -25.53 -5.08 29.12
CA THR A 50 -25.60 -6.44 29.67
C THR A 50 -26.92 -7.14 29.33
N GLU A 51 -28.06 -6.45 29.42
CA GLU A 51 -29.38 -7.00 29.07
C GLU A 51 -29.50 -7.38 27.59
N ALA A 52 -28.76 -6.68 26.72
CA ALA A 52 -28.73 -6.94 25.29
C ALA A 52 -27.60 -7.88 24.86
N ASP A 53 -26.77 -8.38 25.78
CA ASP A 53 -25.54 -9.14 25.50
C ASP A 53 -24.59 -8.41 24.52
N LEU A 54 -24.49 -7.08 24.66
CA LEU A 54 -23.65 -6.19 23.85
C LEU A 54 -22.65 -5.40 24.70
N ASP A 55 -21.68 -4.75 24.05
CA ASP A 55 -20.75 -3.83 24.71
C ASP A 55 -21.20 -2.37 24.59
N LEU A 56 -20.94 -1.59 25.63
CA LEU A 56 -21.04 -0.14 25.60
C LEU A 56 -19.72 0.42 25.04
N VAL A 57 -19.73 0.87 23.79
CA VAL A 57 -18.53 1.40 23.10
C VAL A 57 -18.59 2.92 22.97
N GLU A 58 -17.57 3.63 23.43
CA GLU A 58 -17.43 5.08 23.29
C GLU A 58 -16.95 5.44 21.88
N VAL A 59 -17.87 5.83 21.00
CA VAL A 59 -17.57 6.16 19.59
C VAL A 59 -17.12 7.61 19.39
N ALA A 60 -17.57 8.53 20.25
CA ALA A 60 -17.19 9.95 20.16
C ALA A 60 -16.83 10.50 21.55
N PRO A 61 -15.56 10.38 21.98
CA PRO A 61 -15.11 10.86 23.29
C PRO A 61 -15.09 12.39 23.41
N MET A 62 -15.02 13.10 22.28
CA MET A 62 -14.92 14.56 22.24
C MET A 62 -16.26 15.30 22.39
N ALA A 63 -17.38 14.57 22.34
CA ALA A 63 -18.71 15.16 22.51
C ALA A 63 -19.03 15.45 23.99
N LYS A 64 -19.91 16.43 24.24
CA LYS A 64 -20.41 16.76 25.58
C LYS A 64 -21.95 16.63 25.60
N PRO A 65 -22.52 15.60 26.26
CA PRO A 65 -21.86 14.41 26.86
C PRO A 65 -21.27 13.46 25.78
N PRO A 66 -20.28 12.60 26.12
CA PRO A 66 -19.70 11.64 25.18
C PRO A 66 -20.75 10.73 24.55
N VAL A 67 -20.54 10.33 23.30
CA VAL A 67 -21.48 9.44 22.59
C VAL A 67 -21.02 7.99 22.73
N CYS A 68 -21.88 7.18 23.33
CA CYS A 68 -21.70 5.74 23.50
C CYS A 68 -22.74 5.01 22.67
N LYS A 69 -22.33 3.92 22.02
CA LYS A 69 -23.21 3.08 21.21
C LYS A 69 -23.13 1.64 21.70
N LEU A 70 -24.29 0.99 21.82
CA LEU A 70 -24.38 -0.43 22.11
C LEU A 70 -24.02 -1.21 20.84
N MET A 71 -22.96 -2.02 20.89
CA MET A 71 -22.54 -2.87 19.77
C MET A 71 -21.61 -3.98 20.26
N ASP A 72 -21.44 -5.02 19.45
CA ASP A 72 -20.40 -6.03 19.67
C ASP A 72 -19.01 -5.43 19.34
N TYR A 73 -18.18 -5.25 20.37
CA TYR A 73 -16.85 -4.68 20.18
C TYR A 73 -15.90 -5.61 19.42
N GLY A 74 -16.03 -6.93 19.59
CA GLY A 74 -15.23 -7.93 18.90
C GLY A 74 -15.43 -7.88 17.39
N LYS A 75 -16.70 -7.86 16.97
CA LYS A 75 -17.07 -7.72 15.55
C LYS A 75 -16.63 -6.37 14.99
N PHE A 76 -16.86 -5.28 15.71
CA PHE A 76 -16.43 -3.94 15.29
C PHE A 76 -14.90 -3.84 15.11
N LYS A 77 -14.13 -4.43 16.03
CA LYS A 77 -12.65 -4.46 15.96
C LYS A 77 -12.19 -5.25 14.74
N TYR A 78 -12.82 -6.38 14.44
CA TYR A 78 -12.50 -7.18 13.26
C TYR A 78 -12.81 -6.43 11.96
N GLU A 79 -14.01 -5.86 11.83
CA GLU A 79 -14.41 -5.10 10.64
C GLU A 79 -13.54 -3.86 10.43
N SER A 80 -13.22 -3.14 11.51
CA SER A 80 -12.32 -1.99 11.46
C SER A 80 -10.91 -2.40 11.06
N ALA A 81 -10.41 -3.54 11.56
CA ALA A 81 -9.10 -4.07 11.18
C ALA A 81 -9.08 -4.56 9.73
N LEU A 82 -10.16 -5.21 9.26
CA LEU A 82 -10.31 -5.67 7.88
C LEU A 82 -10.35 -4.48 6.93
N LYS A 83 -11.19 -3.48 7.23
CA LYS A 83 -11.26 -2.23 6.48
C LYS A 83 -9.92 -1.50 6.47
N ALA A 84 -9.24 -1.39 7.61
CA ALA A 84 -7.92 -0.77 7.65
C ALA A 84 -6.87 -1.54 6.84
N ARG A 85 -6.95 -2.88 6.78
CA ARG A 85 -6.11 -3.71 5.90
C ARG A 85 -6.45 -3.49 4.43
N GLU A 86 -7.73 -3.44 4.07
CA GLU A 86 -8.17 -3.14 2.71
C GLU A 86 -7.75 -1.74 2.26
N ASP A 87 -7.94 -0.74 3.11
CA ASP A 87 -7.57 0.65 2.84
C ASP A 87 -6.05 0.74 2.65
N ARG A 88 -5.26 0.03 3.46
CA ARG A 88 -3.81 -0.07 3.28
C ARG A 88 -3.41 -0.74 1.97
N LYS A 89 -4.13 -1.78 1.53
CA LYS A 89 -3.91 -2.45 0.24
C LYS A 89 -4.28 -1.54 -0.94
N LYS A 90 -5.39 -0.81 -0.82
CA LYS A 90 -5.91 0.13 -1.84
C LYS A 90 -5.08 1.42 -1.89
N GLN A 91 -4.38 1.77 -0.82
CA GLN A 91 -3.53 2.95 -0.77
C GLN A 91 -2.35 2.78 -1.73
N VAL A 92 -2.43 3.48 -2.86
CA VAL A 92 -1.38 3.52 -3.87
C VAL A 92 -0.18 4.29 -3.31
N ASN A 93 0.81 3.55 -2.79
CA ASN A 93 2.01 4.16 -2.22
C ASN A 93 2.91 4.71 -3.34
N THR A 94 3.10 6.03 -3.39
CA THR A 94 3.99 6.65 -4.38
C THR A 94 5.43 6.55 -3.88
N VAL A 95 6.25 5.75 -4.57
CA VAL A 95 7.63 5.51 -4.16
C VAL A 95 8.54 6.50 -4.85
N ILE A 96 9.56 6.99 -4.15
CA ILE A 96 10.62 7.78 -4.76
C ILE A 96 11.69 6.82 -5.28
N LYS A 97 11.85 6.77 -6.60
CA LYS A 97 12.92 6.01 -7.27
C LYS A 97 14.13 6.90 -7.43
N GLU A 98 15.30 6.42 -7.01
CA GLU A 98 16.55 7.16 -7.18
C GLU A 98 17.23 6.78 -8.49
N MET A 99 17.71 7.79 -9.23
CA MET A 99 18.50 7.58 -10.44
C MET A 99 19.79 8.39 -10.40
N LYS A 100 20.91 7.72 -10.66
CA LYS A 100 22.24 8.33 -10.60
C LYS A 100 22.79 8.56 -11.99
N LEU A 101 23.27 9.77 -12.26
CA LEU A 101 23.88 10.18 -13.52
C LEU A 101 25.30 10.68 -13.30
N ARG A 102 26.10 10.64 -14.36
CA ARG A 102 27.46 11.20 -14.40
C ARG A 102 27.44 12.51 -15.19
N PRO A 103 28.27 13.52 -14.84
CA PRO A 103 28.36 14.77 -15.61
C PRO A 103 28.81 14.59 -17.07
N LYS A 104 29.58 13.52 -17.36
CA LYS A 104 30.08 13.15 -18.69
C LYS A 104 29.47 11.82 -19.15
N ILE A 105 28.15 11.78 -19.22
CA ILE A 105 27.42 10.63 -19.74
C ILE A 105 27.51 10.56 -21.27
N ASP A 106 27.62 9.36 -21.81
CA ASP A 106 27.52 9.12 -23.26
C ASP A 106 26.06 9.26 -23.74
N SER A 107 25.85 9.53 -25.02
CA SER A 107 24.51 9.65 -25.60
C SER A 107 23.68 8.38 -25.42
N HIS A 108 24.26 7.20 -25.61
CA HIS A 108 23.52 5.94 -25.50
C HIS A 108 23.14 5.61 -24.04
N ASP A 109 24.04 5.85 -23.10
CA ASP A 109 23.75 5.69 -21.66
C ASP A 109 22.69 6.71 -21.22
N TYR A 110 22.73 7.94 -21.73
CA TYR A 110 21.71 8.96 -21.47
C TYR A 110 20.32 8.50 -21.91
N GLU A 111 20.18 7.97 -23.12
CA GLU A 111 18.90 7.46 -23.64
C GLU A 111 18.36 6.31 -22.79
N THR A 112 19.23 5.38 -22.39
CA THR A 112 18.85 4.27 -21.51
C THR A 112 18.32 4.78 -20.16
N LYS A 113 19.02 5.75 -19.55
CA LYS A 113 18.60 6.35 -18.28
C LYS A 113 17.34 7.18 -18.42
N LYS A 114 17.18 7.92 -19.52
CA LYS A 114 15.93 8.63 -19.86
C LYS A 114 14.76 7.66 -19.94
N GLY A 115 14.90 6.53 -20.65
CA GLY A 115 13.86 5.50 -20.73
C GLY A 115 13.48 4.92 -19.37
N HIS A 116 14.43 4.74 -18.44
CA HIS A 116 14.11 4.35 -17.07
C HIS A 116 13.34 5.44 -16.30
N VAL A 117 13.74 6.70 -16.43
CA VAL A 117 13.05 7.83 -15.81
C VAL A 117 11.61 7.91 -16.33
N GLU A 118 11.41 7.83 -17.65
CA GLU A 118 10.07 7.80 -18.26
C GLU A 118 9.23 6.62 -17.77
N ARG A 119 9.82 5.42 -17.68
CA ARG A 119 9.11 4.24 -17.16
C ARG A 119 8.64 4.43 -15.72
N PHE A 120 9.47 5.02 -14.85
CA PHE A 120 9.09 5.28 -13.46
C PHE A 120 8.01 6.35 -13.35
N LEU A 121 8.11 7.42 -14.16
CA LEU A 121 7.11 8.49 -14.19
C LEU A 121 5.77 7.98 -14.75
N LYS A 122 5.79 7.16 -15.80
CA LYS A 122 4.59 6.49 -16.34
C LYS A 122 3.97 5.52 -15.34
N ALA A 123 4.77 4.88 -14.49
CA ALA A 123 4.28 4.07 -13.38
C ALA A 123 3.74 4.90 -12.20
N GLY A 124 3.78 6.24 -12.28
CA GLY A 124 3.31 7.16 -11.25
C GLY A 124 4.25 7.30 -10.04
N ASP A 125 5.50 6.85 -10.15
CA ASP A 125 6.51 7.05 -9.11
C ASP A 125 7.22 8.39 -9.28
N LYS A 126 7.67 8.97 -8.16
CA LYS A 126 8.54 10.16 -8.19
C LYS A 126 9.97 9.73 -8.48
N VAL A 127 10.72 10.54 -9.21
CA VAL A 127 12.11 10.21 -9.56
C VAL A 127 13.05 11.26 -9.00
N LYS A 128 13.97 10.84 -8.13
CA LYS A 128 15.07 11.66 -7.62
C LYS A 128 16.32 11.39 -8.45
N ILE A 129 16.69 12.35 -9.28
CA ILE A 129 17.89 12.29 -10.10
C ILE A 129 19.05 12.92 -9.32
N THR A 130 20.16 12.18 -9.21
CA THR A 130 21.38 12.61 -8.52
C THR A 130 22.57 12.55 -9.47
N ILE A 131 23.19 13.70 -9.73
CA ILE A 131 24.48 13.79 -10.40
C ILE A 131 25.57 13.85 -9.34
N MET A 132 26.55 12.95 -9.43
CA MET A 132 27.70 12.96 -8.53
C MET A 132 28.90 13.61 -9.23
N PHE A 133 29.43 14.68 -8.67
CA PHE A 133 30.65 15.32 -9.16
C PHE A 133 31.88 14.70 -8.53
N ARG A 134 32.91 14.40 -9.34
CA ARG A 134 34.16 13.81 -8.83
C ARG A 134 35.36 14.72 -9.11
N GLY A 135 36.19 14.93 -8.08
CA GLY A 135 37.45 15.66 -8.19
C GLY A 135 37.25 17.08 -8.72
N ARG A 136 37.92 17.39 -9.84
CA ARG A 136 37.92 18.71 -10.49
C ARG A 136 36.57 19.13 -11.09
N GLU A 137 35.58 18.24 -11.11
CA GLU A 137 34.25 18.54 -11.66
C GLU A 137 33.38 19.32 -10.67
N GLN A 138 33.74 19.35 -9.38
CA GLN A 138 33.01 20.12 -8.36
C GLN A 138 33.05 21.64 -8.61
N SER A 139 34.08 22.14 -9.30
CA SER A 139 34.18 23.55 -9.70
C SER A 139 33.34 23.90 -10.92
N ARG A 140 32.68 22.91 -11.56
CA ARG A 140 31.86 23.11 -12.77
C ARG A 140 30.43 22.56 -12.58
N PRO A 141 29.63 23.12 -11.65
CA PRO A 141 28.25 22.71 -11.43
C PRO A 141 27.35 22.94 -12.67
N GLU A 142 27.72 23.88 -13.54
CA GLU A 142 27.01 24.20 -14.79
C GLU A 142 26.80 22.98 -15.70
N LEU A 143 27.75 22.04 -15.72
CA LEU A 143 27.63 20.82 -16.54
C LEU A 143 26.49 19.92 -16.04
N GLY A 144 26.38 19.76 -14.72
CA GLY A 144 25.28 18.99 -14.13
C GLY A 144 23.94 19.71 -14.30
N PHE A 145 23.93 21.03 -14.12
CA PHE A 145 22.72 21.83 -14.30
C PHE A 145 22.18 21.74 -15.73
N ARG A 146 23.05 21.84 -16.73
CA ARG A 146 22.66 21.71 -18.15
C ARG A 146 22.10 20.33 -18.47
N LEU A 147 22.69 19.27 -17.92
CA LEU A 147 22.21 17.90 -18.11
C LEU A 147 20.83 17.68 -17.48
N LEU A 148 20.63 18.16 -16.25
CA LEU A 148 19.32 18.06 -15.57
C LEU A 148 18.26 18.90 -16.27
N LYS A 149 18.62 20.09 -16.75
CA LYS A 149 17.71 20.93 -17.53
C LYS A 149 17.29 20.23 -18.82
N LYS A 150 18.26 19.69 -19.58
CA LYS A 150 17.97 18.90 -20.79
C LYS A 150 17.02 17.74 -20.48
N LEU A 151 17.28 16.99 -19.41
CA LEU A 151 16.43 15.88 -19.00
C LEU A 151 15.02 16.35 -18.61
N ALA A 152 14.89 17.49 -17.94
CA ALA A 152 13.60 18.07 -17.58
C ALA A 152 12.79 18.50 -18.82
N ASP A 153 13.46 19.11 -19.81
CA ASP A 153 12.83 19.50 -21.08
C ASP A 153 12.37 18.25 -21.87
N ASP A 154 13.21 17.20 -21.89
CA ASP A 154 12.93 15.93 -22.57
C ASP A 154 11.72 15.15 -22.00
N VAL A 155 11.38 15.37 -20.72
CA VAL A 155 10.28 14.66 -20.02
C VAL A 155 9.14 15.60 -19.62
N ALA A 156 9.15 16.84 -20.11
CA ALA A 156 8.17 17.88 -19.77
C ALA A 156 6.71 17.48 -20.12
N GLU A 157 6.53 16.56 -21.07
CA GLU A 157 5.21 16.04 -21.45
C GLU A 157 4.58 15.14 -20.37
N ILE A 158 5.40 14.41 -19.61
CA ILE A 158 4.94 13.38 -18.66
C ILE A 158 5.22 13.71 -17.20
N ALA A 159 6.05 14.72 -16.93
CA ALA A 159 6.47 15.08 -15.59
C ALA A 159 6.65 16.59 -15.41
N PHE A 160 6.53 17.02 -14.16
CA PHE A 160 6.84 18.36 -13.72
C PHE A 160 8.02 18.34 -12.73
N VAL A 161 8.76 19.44 -12.66
CA VAL A 161 9.87 19.59 -11.71
C VAL A 161 9.29 19.95 -10.34
N GLU A 162 9.33 19.00 -9.40
CA GLU A 162 8.90 19.23 -8.02
C GLU A 162 10.01 19.92 -7.22
N TYR A 163 11.26 19.48 -7.41
CA TYR A 163 12.44 20.11 -6.81
C TYR A 163 13.45 20.49 -7.88
N SER A 164 13.67 21.79 -8.03
CA SER A 164 14.62 22.34 -8.99
C SER A 164 16.05 21.83 -8.74
N PRO A 165 16.89 21.70 -9.79
CA PRO A 165 18.30 21.31 -9.65
C PRO A 165 19.02 22.14 -8.59
N LYS A 166 19.42 21.49 -7.48
CA LYS A 166 20.17 22.12 -6.40
C LYS A 166 21.43 21.33 -6.09
N GLN A 167 22.51 22.05 -5.84
CA GLN A 167 23.75 21.44 -5.39
C GLN A 167 23.64 21.07 -3.89
N ASP A 168 23.87 19.80 -3.60
CA ASP A 168 23.94 19.21 -2.27
C ASP A 168 25.35 18.63 -2.06
N GLY A 169 26.27 19.50 -1.64
CA GLY A 169 27.69 19.18 -1.47
C GLY A 169 28.36 18.70 -2.77
N ARG A 170 28.75 17.42 -2.79
CA ARG A 170 29.38 16.76 -3.95
C ARG A 170 28.37 16.26 -4.98
N ASN A 171 27.08 16.36 -4.68
CA ASN A 171 25.99 15.91 -5.52
C ASN A 171 25.17 17.10 -6.03
N MET A 172 24.45 16.91 -7.12
CA MET A 172 23.37 17.79 -7.53
C MET A 172 22.12 16.97 -7.72
N ILE A 173 21.03 17.42 -7.11
CA ILE A 173 19.78 16.67 -7.03
C ILE A 173 18.67 17.43 -7.74
N MET A 174 17.79 16.70 -8.40
CA MET A 174 16.53 17.17 -8.96
C MET A 174 15.47 16.12 -8.68
N VAL A 175 14.25 16.54 -8.36
CA VAL A 175 13.12 15.62 -8.18
C VAL A 175 12.04 15.93 -9.21
N LEU A 176 11.65 14.90 -9.95
CA LEU A 176 10.57 14.95 -10.92
C LEU A 176 9.34 14.24 -10.35
N GLY A 177 8.19 14.90 -10.46
CA GLY A 177 6.88 14.35 -10.16
C GLY A 177 6.13 14.00 -11.44
N PRO A 178 5.38 12.88 -11.47
CA PRO A 178 4.56 12.53 -12.63
C PRO A 178 3.36 13.48 -12.76
N THR A 179 2.97 13.85 -13.98
CA THR A 179 1.79 14.70 -14.22
C THR A 179 0.48 13.94 -14.00
N LYS A 180 0.46 12.63 -14.29
CA LYS A 180 -0.66 11.74 -14.00
C LYS A 180 -0.54 11.18 -12.58
N LYS A 181 -1.69 11.03 -11.89
CA LYS A 181 -1.72 10.37 -10.58
C LYS A 181 -1.43 8.88 -10.75
N LYS A 182 -0.77 8.29 -9.75
CA LYS A 182 -0.39 6.87 -9.76
C LYS A 182 -1.58 5.91 -9.90
N ALA A 183 -2.76 6.29 -9.40
CA ALA A 183 -3.99 5.51 -9.58
C ALA A 183 -4.42 5.43 -11.06
N ASP A 184 -4.37 6.55 -11.79
CA ASP A 184 -4.74 6.61 -13.21
C ASP A 184 -3.70 5.87 -14.07
N ALA A 185 -2.42 6.01 -13.72
CA ALA A 185 -1.33 5.28 -14.36
C ALA A 185 -1.43 3.75 -14.17
N MET A 186 -1.80 3.29 -12.96
CA MET A 186 -2.01 1.86 -12.70
C MET A 186 -3.24 1.31 -13.43
N ALA A 187 -4.31 2.10 -13.54
CA ALA A 187 -5.50 1.70 -14.28
C ALA A 187 -5.21 1.55 -15.79
N GLU A 188 -4.51 2.52 -16.39
CA GLU A 188 -4.10 2.46 -17.80
C GLU A 188 -3.15 1.28 -18.05
N ALA A 189 -2.16 1.07 -17.19
CA ALA A 189 -1.20 -0.03 -17.33
C ALA A 189 -1.84 -1.42 -17.12
N GLN A 190 -2.88 -1.52 -16.28
CA GLN A 190 -3.60 -2.76 -16.10
C GLN A 190 -4.49 -3.06 -17.31
N ALA A 191 -5.21 -2.06 -17.83
CA ALA A 191 -6.00 -2.21 -19.05
C ALA A 191 -5.14 -2.65 -20.25
N GLU A 192 -3.96 -2.04 -20.45
CA GLU A 192 -3.05 -2.42 -21.53
C GLU A 192 -2.51 -3.85 -21.36
N LYS A 193 -2.22 -4.29 -20.13
CA LYS A 193 -1.82 -5.68 -19.86
C LYS A 193 -2.94 -6.67 -20.09
N ASP A 194 -4.17 -6.32 -19.72
CA ASP A 194 -5.34 -7.17 -19.89
C ASP A 194 -5.67 -7.33 -21.39
N GLU A 195 -5.53 -6.27 -22.18
CA GLU A 195 -5.64 -6.32 -23.65
C GLU A 195 -4.56 -7.18 -24.29
N ILE A 196 -3.28 -6.99 -23.92
CA ILE A 196 -2.17 -7.79 -24.44
C ILE A 196 -2.32 -9.27 -24.05
N LYS A 197 -2.81 -9.55 -22.84
CA LYS A 197 -3.07 -10.91 -22.37
C LYS A 197 -4.22 -11.54 -23.16
N ALA A 198 -5.32 -10.81 -23.36
CA ALA A 198 -6.45 -11.26 -24.16
C ALA A 198 -6.05 -11.55 -25.62
N GLU A 199 -5.21 -10.72 -26.22
CA GLU A 199 -4.70 -10.93 -27.58
C GLU A 199 -3.80 -12.17 -27.67
N LYS A 200 -2.90 -12.37 -26.70
CA LYS A 200 -2.03 -13.57 -26.63
C LYS A 200 -2.83 -14.84 -26.40
N ASP A 201 -3.84 -14.80 -25.55
CA ASP A 201 -4.73 -15.93 -25.29
C ASP A 201 -5.57 -16.27 -26.53
N ALA A 202 -6.04 -15.25 -27.27
CA ALA A 202 -6.73 -15.43 -28.55
C ALA A 202 -5.81 -16.03 -29.63
N ALA A 203 -4.56 -15.57 -29.73
CA ALA A 203 -3.56 -16.11 -30.65
C ALA A 203 -3.19 -17.56 -30.29
N ARG A 204 -3.03 -17.88 -29.00
CA ARG A 204 -2.76 -19.24 -28.52
C ARG A 204 -3.93 -20.18 -28.82
N ARG A 205 -5.18 -19.73 -28.60
CA ARG A 205 -6.39 -20.50 -28.97
C ARG A 205 -6.48 -20.76 -30.46
N ARG A 206 -6.14 -19.76 -31.30
CA ARG A 206 -6.11 -19.92 -32.76
C ARG A 206 -5.07 -20.94 -33.19
N ASN A 207 -3.85 -20.84 -32.68
CA ASN A 207 -2.76 -21.78 -33.01
C ASN A 207 -3.03 -23.20 -32.50
N ALA A 208 -3.67 -23.35 -31.32
CA ALA A 208 -4.05 -24.65 -30.79
C ALA A 208 -5.16 -25.32 -31.63
N ALA A 209 -6.14 -24.54 -32.10
CA ALA A 209 -7.18 -25.04 -33.00
C ALA A 209 -6.61 -25.47 -34.37
N GLU A 210 -5.63 -24.71 -34.88
CA GLU A 210 -4.95 -25.02 -36.14
C GLU A 210 -4.06 -26.28 -36.02
N ALA A 211 -3.38 -26.46 -34.89
CA ALA A 211 -2.61 -27.66 -34.60
C ALA A 211 -3.49 -28.93 -34.47
N LEU A 212 -4.68 -28.81 -33.88
CA LEU A 212 -5.64 -29.92 -33.78
C LEU A 212 -6.23 -30.31 -35.15
N ALA A 213 -6.40 -29.33 -36.05
CA ALA A 213 -6.92 -29.54 -37.40
C ALA A 213 -5.88 -30.17 -38.37
N GLY A 214 -4.59 -30.12 -38.02
CA GLY A 214 -3.50 -30.74 -38.79
C GLY A 214 -3.18 -32.18 -38.41
N ILE A 215 -3.90 -32.78 -37.46
CA ILE A 215 -3.74 -34.18 -37.05
C ILE A 215 -4.62 -35.05 -37.95
N ASP A 216 -4.02 -35.96 -38.72
CA ASP A 216 -4.73 -36.92 -39.56
C ASP A 216 -5.55 -37.87 -38.65
N PRO A 217 -6.85 -38.13 -38.91
CA PRO A 217 -7.71 -38.93 -38.02
C PRO A 217 -7.23 -40.37 -37.76
N GLN A 218 -6.22 -40.84 -38.49
CA GLN A 218 -5.69 -42.20 -38.39
C GLN A 218 -4.59 -42.37 -37.32
N ASP A 219 -4.05 -41.28 -36.76
CA ASP A 219 -3.08 -41.31 -35.66
C ASP A 219 -3.71 -41.01 -34.27
N ALA A 220 -5.03 -40.81 -34.21
CA ALA A 220 -5.74 -40.35 -33.01
C ALA A 220 -6.14 -41.46 -32.01
N ASP A 221 -5.90 -42.74 -32.32
CA ASP A 221 -6.36 -43.89 -31.52
C ASP A 221 -5.41 -44.28 -30.36
N GLY A 222 -4.68 -43.32 -29.80
CA GLY A 222 -3.66 -43.63 -28.77
C GLY A 222 -3.53 -42.70 -27.57
N LEU A 223 -4.10 -41.49 -27.57
CA LEU A 223 -3.90 -40.54 -26.47
C LEU A 223 -5.18 -39.77 -26.16
N ILE A 224 -6.04 -40.40 -25.37
CA ILE A 224 -7.06 -39.68 -24.59
C ILE A 224 -6.30 -38.97 -23.47
N PHE A 225 -5.91 -37.71 -23.69
CA PHE A 225 -5.58 -36.80 -22.59
C PHE A 225 -6.83 -35.95 -22.35
N GLU A 226 -7.61 -36.32 -21.33
CA GLU A 226 -8.68 -35.46 -20.82
C GLU A 226 -8.05 -34.13 -20.44
N ALA A 227 -8.29 -33.12 -21.29
CA ALA A 227 -8.01 -31.74 -20.95
C ALA A 227 -9.08 -31.28 -19.97
N GLU A 228 -8.91 -31.66 -18.71
CA GLU A 228 -9.56 -30.98 -17.59
C GLU A 228 -9.22 -29.48 -17.68
N PRO A 229 -10.20 -28.58 -17.55
CA PRO A 229 -9.93 -27.15 -17.50
C PRO A 229 -9.01 -26.91 -16.30
N PHE A 230 -7.83 -26.35 -16.56
CA PHE A 230 -6.91 -25.93 -15.51
C PHE A 230 -7.58 -24.80 -14.74
N ASP A 231 -8.20 -25.15 -13.62
CA ASP A 231 -8.80 -24.19 -12.71
C ASP A 231 -7.78 -23.11 -12.37
N GLU A 232 -8.31 -21.91 -12.32
CA GLU A 232 -7.67 -20.65 -11.97
C GLU A 232 -6.79 -20.82 -10.72
N VAL A 233 -5.48 -20.95 -10.92
CA VAL A 233 -4.51 -20.83 -9.82
C VAL A 233 -4.47 -19.35 -9.47
N VAL A 234 -5.38 -18.94 -8.58
CA VAL A 234 -5.26 -17.72 -7.81
C VAL A 234 -4.00 -17.90 -6.97
N GLU A 235 -2.88 -17.31 -7.39
CA GLU A 235 -1.72 -17.13 -6.52
C GLU A 235 -2.16 -16.23 -5.35
N SER A 236 -2.62 -16.87 -4.28
CA SER A 236 -2.68 -16.26 -2.97
C SER A 236 -1.23 -16.10 -2.51
N ASP A 237 -0.74 -14.87 -2.47
CA ASP A 237 0.47 -14.51 -1.72
C ASP A 237 0.23 -14.83 -0.23
N SER A 238 0.56 -16.05 0.17
CA SER A 238 0.79 -16.45 1.55
C SER A 238 2.29 -16.47 1.80
N ASP A 239 2.88 -15.29 1.94
CA ASP A 239 4.17 -15.11 2.60
C ASP A 239 3.97 -15.25 4.11
N ALA A 240 4.19 -16.46 4.64
CA ALA A 240 4.48 -16.66 6.05
C ALA A 240 5.42 -17.88 6.24
N GLU A 241 6.56 -17.58 6.86
CA GLU A 241 7.46 -18.48 7.61
C GLU A 241 8.59 -19.21 6.86
N ILE A 242 9.82 -18.70 7.03
CA ILE A 242 11.01 -19.53 7.30
C ILE A 242 11.93 -18.81 8.31
N ALA A 243 12.03 -19.37 9.51
CA ALA A 243 13.25 -19.65 10.31
C ALA A 243 12.77 -19.96 11.74
N GLY A 244 12.78 -21.20 12.24
CA GLY A 244 13.83 -22.21 12.13
C GLY A 244 14.76 -22.12 13.33
N ASP A 245 14.22 -22.27 14.54
CA ASP A 245 14.98 -22.37 15.79
C ASP A 245 15.20 -23.86 16.10
N VAL A 246 16.45 -24.31 15.97
CA VAL A 246 16.88 -25.68 16.28
C VAL A 246 17.29 -25.70 17.74
N VAL A 247 16.45 -26.25 18.60
CA VAL A 247 16.81 -26.59 19.98
C VAL A 247 17.34 -28.02 19.98
N SER A 248 18.66 -28.15 20.07
CA SER A 248 19.31 -29.40 20.49
C SER A 248 19.41 -29.40 22.02
N ASP A 249 18.73 -30.36 22.61
CA ASP A 249 18.80 -30.79 24.00
C ASP A 249 20.24 -31.25 24.31
N ASP A 250 20.93 -30.57 25.22
CA ASP A 250 22.15 -31.08 25.85
C ASP A 250 22.11 -30.71 27.34
N THR A 251 21.72 -31.69 28.14
CA THR A 251 21.75 -31.65 29.60
C THR A 251 23.16 -32.04 30.06
N PRO A 252 23.78 -31.30 31.00
CA PRO A 252 24.76 -31.90 31.88
C PRO A 252 24.25 -31.92 33.33
N ALA A 253 24.29 -33.13 33.89
CA ALA A 253 24.16 -33.40 35.30
C ALA A 253 25.42 -32.95 36.07
N GLU A 254 25.19 -32.75 37.36
CA GLU A 254 26.04 -32.43 38.51
C GLU A 254 27.50 -32.95 38.47
N ASP A 255 28.43 -32.09 38.88
CA ASP A 255 29.23 -32.21 40.12
C ASP A 255 29.80 -30.82 40.53
#